data_AF-A0A537J5F7-F1
#
_entry.id   AF-A0A537J5F7-F1
#
_cell.length_a   1.000
_cell.length_b   1.000
_cell.length_c   1.000
_cell.angle_alpha   90.00
_cell.angle_beta   90.00
_cell.angle_gamma   90.00
#
_symmetry.space_group_name_H-M   'P 1'
#
loop_
_entity.id
_entity.type
_entity.pdbx_description
1 polymer ?
#
loop_
_entity_poly.entity_id
_entity_poly.type
_entity_poly.pdbx_seq_one_letter_code
_entity_poly.pdbx_strand_id
1 'polypeptide(L)'
;MAIPGGHCDLHPGISAGLSARPAVSHFGTPRAPSLIQTNPHSRHSSTSSKTMGLSHHSSLLTGERPNTDASFSVSLNNEPLLPSTANVLQADGIADLLKTYPNQRFVDTLTSIAIHGARVGFQGNSSGQIRRPNHSSAFSHPEIVMKSIQNELQKGRVKQISSLPQDLFCSPIGLVPKQVNGVQSGWRVIFDLSSPEGTSVNDGIPKEYGTLVYETLNDAVQLVAQAGRGAVMMKRDLKTAFRHVPISPCDYWLLVFEWNGQFFVDMFLPFGLRTAPRIFNLFAEALHWVFETLHEWNVTHYLDDFLFVFPPNTDITEISVQFDDVLAKFGFTKATEKDSDGCVIVHLGFEFDSKNMQVRLPPNKKQRALDAVNALLSSSTVTYAMLETTLGFLSHCCQVVPLGRPFLRNLFSQICRSNSRPQFLRFRLTHDSRNDLRWWLQFLTS
;
A
#
# COMPACT_ATOMS: atom_id res chain seq x y z
N MET A 1 -14.13 -44.68 -27.03
CA MET A 1 -15.02 -43.55 -27.32
C MET A 1 -14.89 -42.59 -26.14
N ALA A 2 -13.96 -41.64 -26.26
CA ALA A 2 -13.36 -40.95 -25.11
C ALA A 2 -13.62 -39.44 -25.16
N ILE A 3 -13.84 -38.92 -23.96
CA ILE A 3 -14.16 -37.55 -23.55
C ILE A 3 -12.97 -36.61 -23.87
N PRO A 4 -13.18 -35.39 -24.44
CA PRO A 4 -12.14 -34.37 -24.46
C PRO A 4 -12.19 -33.52 -23.18
N GLY A 5 -11.06 -33.49 -22.49
CA GLY A 5 -10.84 -32.76 -21.24
C GLY A 5 -10.72 -31.24 -21.41
N GLY A 6 -11.26 -30.51 -20.44
CA GLY A 6 -11.12 -29.08 -20.30
C GLY A 6 -9.73 -28.69 -19.80
N HIS A 7 -9.15 -27.68 -20.43
CA HIS A 7 -7.91 -27.04 -20.04
C HIS A 7 -8.14 -26.11 -18.84
N CYS A 8 -7.42 -26.38 -17.74
CA CYS A 8 -7.32 -25.52 -16.56
C CYS A 8 -6.25 -24.44 -16.80
N ASP A 9 -6.67 -23.19 -16.98
CA ASP A 9 -5.78 -22.02 -16.95
C ASP A 9 -5.68 -21.48 -15.52
N LEU A 10 -4.64 -21.92 -14.81
CA LEU A 10 -4.23 -21.40 -13.51
C LEU A 10 -3.39 -20.13 -13.74
N HIS A 11 -3.95 -18.96 -13.46
CA HIS A 11 -3.20 -17.72 -13.33
C HIS A 11 -2.37 -17.72 -12.03
N PRO A 12 -1.04 -17.57 -12.07
CA PRO A 12 -0.23 -17.45 -10.86
C PRO A 12 0.22 -16.00 -10.60
N GLY A 13 0.16 -15.57 -9.34
CA GLY A 13 1.20 -14.70 -8.77
C GLY A 13 0.83 -13.25 -8.39
N ILE A 14 -0.10 -13.05 -7.45
CA ILE A 14 -0.12 -11.82 -6.62
C ILE A 14 0.70 -12.09 -5.36
N SER A 15 1.98 -11.70 -5.37
CA SER A 15 2.83 -11.67 -4.19
C SER A 15 2.56 -10.37 -3.42
N ALA A 16 1.74 -10.45 -2.37
CA ALA A 16 1.42 -9.33 -1.48
C ALA A 16 2.40 -9.28 -0.30
N GLY A 17 3.60 -8.75 -0.56
CA GLY A 17 4.43 -8.11 0.47
C GLY A 17 4.00 -6.65 0.61
N LEU A 18 3.98 -6.12 1.83
CA LEU A 18 3.90 -4.68 2.09
C LEU A 18 5.10 -4.00 1.39
N SER A 19 4.86 -3.54 0.17
CA SER A 19 5.71 -2.64 -0.59
C SER A 19 4.82 -2.11 -1.71
N ALA A 20 4.42 -0.83 -1.63
CA ALA A 20 3.84 -0.17 -2.78
C ALA A 20 4.81 -0.34 -3.95
N ARG A 21 4.31 -0.83 -5.08
CA ARG A 21 5.06 -0.78 -6.34
C ARG A 21 5.00 0.68 -6.82
N PRO A 22 6.12 1.33 -7.13
CA PRO A 22 6.08 2.62 -7.81
C PRO A 22 5.52 2.44 -9.22
N ALA A 23 4.73 3.42 -9.65
CA ALA A 23 4.10 3.46 -10.97
C ALA A 23 5.13 3.32 -12.10
N VAL A 24 4.88 2.40 -13.03
CA VAL A 24 5.64 2.26 -14.27
C VAL A 24 5.21 3.39 -15.21
N SER A 25 6.11 4.35 -15.46
CA SER A 25 5.93 5.36 -16.50
C SER A 25 6.04 4.70 -17.88
N HIS A 26 4.95 4.70 -18.64
CA HIS A 26 4.97 4.37 -20.07
C HIS A 26 5.76 5.44 -20.84
N PHE A 27 6.97 5.11 -21.28
CA PHE A 27 7.68 5.90 -22.28
C PHE A 27 7.03 5.67 -23.65
N GLY A 28 6.25 6.65 -24.10
CA GLY A 28 5.80 6.76 -25.48
C GLY A 28 6.98 7.08 -26.41
N THR A 29 7.04 6.38 -27.53
CA THR A 29 7.99 6.57 -28.62
C THR A 29 7.79 7.92 -29.32
N PRO A 30 8.83 8.76 -29.52
CA PRO A 30 8.73 9.90 -30.43
C PRO A 30 8.96 9.44 -31.87
N ARG A 31 7.96 9.67 -32.73
CA ARG A 31 8.12 9.65 -34.20
C ARG A 31 9.06 10.78 -34.61
N ALA A 32 10.05 10.45 -35.45
CA ALA A 32 10.94 11.41 -36.09
C ALA A 32 10.20 12.34 -37.07
N PRO A 33 10.56 13.62 -37.14
CA PRO A 33 10.38 14.43 -38.34
C PRO A 33 11.72 14.73 -39.03
N SER A 34 11.59 14.79 -40.34
CA SER A 34 12.56 15.03 -41.41
C SER A 34 13.47 16.26 -41.26
N LEU A 35 14.71 16.07 -41.73
CA LEU A 35 15.72 17.08 -42.03
C LEU A 35 15.21 18.13 -43.02
N ILE A 36 15.27 19.41 -42.64
CA ILE A 36 15.41 20.54 -43.56
C ILE A 36 16.48 21.47 -42.99
N GLN A 37 17.56 21.65 -43.76
CA GLN A 37 18.62 22.64 -43.52
C GLN A 37 18.08 24.06 -43.78
N THR A 38 18.41 25.03 -42.92
CA THR A 38 18.88 26.38 -43.33
C THR A 38 19.54 27.12 -42.15
N ASN A 39 20.40 28.06 -42.52
CA ASN A 39 21.59 28.61 -41.85
C ASN A 39 21.34 29.60 -40.67
N PRO A 40 22.41 30.03 -39.95
CA PRO A 40 22.35 30.65 -38.63
C PRO A 40 22.27 32.18 -38.69
N HIS A 41 21.68 32.79 -37.64
CA HIS A 41 22.05 34.05 -36.98
C HIS A 41 20.82 34.68 -36.32
N SER A 42 20.72 34.63 -34.99
CA SER A 42 20.33 35.77 -34.15
C SER A 42 20.33 35.34 -32.68
N ARG A 43 21.04 36.12 -31.87
CA ARG A 43 21.08 36.01 -30.42
C ARG A 43 19.80 36.63 -29.87
N HIS A 44 19.00 35.90 -29.12
CA HIS A 44 18.19 36.47 -28.03
C HIS A 44 18.00 35.43 -26.92
N SER A 45 18.33 35.87 -25.71
CA SER A 45 18.21 35.18 -24.44
C SER A 45 16.75 34.97 -24.05
N SER A 46 16.34 33.73 -23.78
CA SER A 46 15.10 33.43 -23.08
C SER A 46 15.35 32.36 -22.01
N THR A 47 15.41 32.80 -20.76
CA THR A 47 15.32 31.97 -19.56
C THR A 47 13.92 31.33 -19.48
N SER A 48 13.84 30.03 -19.70
CA SER A 48 12.68 29.20 -19.40
C SER A 48 12.87 28.58 -18.01
N SER A 49 12.18 29.13 -17.02
CA SER A 49 12.17 28.61 -15.65
C SER A 49 11.23 27.42 -15.56
N LYS A 50 11.79 26.30 -15.10
CA LYS A 50 11.12 25.04 -14.80
C LYS A 50 10.12 25.19 -13.65
N THR A 51 8.84 25.01 -13.92
CA THR A 51 7.77 24.75 -12.95
C THR A 51 7.78 23.26 -12.55
N MET A 52 8.76 22.86 -11.75
CA MET A 52 8.72 21.61 -10.96
C MET A 52 9.47 21.89 -9.65
N GLY A 53 8.75 22.39 -8.65
CA GLY A 53 9.34 22.77 -7.36
C GLY A 53 8.42 23.55 -6.41
N LEU A 54 7.21 23.93 -6.84
CA LEU A 54 6.33 24.80 -6.05
C LEU A 54 5.44 24.08 -5.03
N SER A 55 5.18 22.76 -5.16
CA SER A 55 4.27 22.07 -4.22
C SER A 55 4.92 21.77 -2.87
N HIS A 56 6.14 21.22 -2.85
CA HIS A 56 6.82 20.86 -1.60
C HIS A 56 7.31 22.07 -0.77
N HIS A 57 7.56 23.22 -1.40
CA HIS A 57 7.94 24.42 -0.67
C HIS A 57 6.74 25.22 -0.12
N SER A 58 5.53 24.99 -0.61
CA SER A 58 4.34 25.70 -0.12
C SER A 58 3.79 25.15 1.20
N SER A 59 3.88 23.84 1.42
CA SER A 59 3.35 23.17 2.62
C SER A 59 4.12 23.51 3.90
N LEU A 60 5.44 23.73 3.79
CA LEU A 60 6.29 24.15 4.91
C LEU A 60 5.98 25.58 5.40
N LEU A 61 5.33 26.41 4.57
CA LEU A 61 4.94 27.78 4.90
C LEU A 61 3.53 27.87 5.51
N THR A 62 2.68 26.87 5.27
CA THR A 62 1.27 26.85 5.75
C THR A 62 1.08 26.00 7.01
N GLY A 63 2.06 25.15 7.36
CA GLY A 63 1.92 24.19 8.47
C GLY A 63 0.99 23.01 8.14
N GLU A 64 0.58 22.88 6.88
CA GLU A 64 -0.26 21.77 6.41
C GLU A 64 0.59 20.55 6.06
N ARG A 65 0.11 19.38 6.49
CA ARG A 65 0.72 18.08 6.15
C ARG A 65 0.44 17.74 4.67
N PRO A 66 1.31 16.96 4.00
CA PRO A 66 1.01 16.41 2.68
C PRO A 66 -0.24 15.52 2.74
N ASN A 67 -0.81 15.23 1.58
CA ASN A 67 -1.92 14.28 1.48
C ASN A 67 -3.16 14.67 2.34
N THR A 68 -3.41 15.93 2.65
CA THR A 68 -4.58 16.35 3.45
C THR A 68 -5.74 16.91 2.63
N ASP A 69 -5.55 17.10 1.33
CA ASP A 69 -6.61 17.54 0.43
C ASP A 69 -7.67 16.46 0.20
N ALA A 70 -8.94 16.83 0.37
CA ALA A 70 -10.07 16.00 -0.06
C ALA A 70 -10.12 15.95 -1.60
N SER A 71 -9.79 14.79 -2.18
CA SER A 71 -9.66 14.63 -3.64
C SER A 71 -11.01 14.64 -4.38
N PHE A 72 -12.12 14.48 -3.67
CA PHE A 72 -13.48 14.58 -4.21
C PHE A 72 -14.45 14.96 -3.09
N SER A 73 -15.63 15.49 -3.47
CA SER A 73 -16.64 15.87 -2.49
C SER A 73 -17.11 14.66 -1.70
N VAL A 74 -17.02 14.74 -0.38
CA VAL A 74 -17.39 13.65 0.53
C VAL A 74 -18.91 13.61 0.78
N SER A 75 -19.71 14.58 0.30
CA SER A 75 -21.16 14.52 0.55
C SER A 75 -22.08 14.97 -0.59
N LEU A 76 -23.15 14.17 -0.75
CA LEU A 76 -24.45 14.51 -1.35
C LEU A 76 -25.61 14.20 -0.36
N ASN A 77 -25.34 13.53 0.76
CA ASN A 77 -26.35 13.09 1.73
C ASN A 77 -25.90 13.46 3.15
N ASN A 78 -26.77 14.19 3.87
CA ASN A 78 -26.51 14.68 5.22
C ASN A 78 -26.94 13.70 6.33
N GLU A 79 -27.42 12.51 5.98
CA GLU A 79 -27.88 11.54 6.97
C GLU A 79 -26.69 10.86 7.66
N PRO A 80 -26.64 10.83 9.00
CA PRO A 80 -25.59 10.13 9.73
C PRO A 80 -25.68 8.62 9.52
N LEU A 81 -24.55 7.93 9.69
CA LEU A 81 -24.55 6.47 9.77
C LEU A 81 -25.47 6.01 10.89
N LEU A 82 -26.20 4.93 10.63
CA LEU A 82 -26.96 4.27 11.69
C LEU A 82 -26.00 3.89 12.83
N PRO A 83 -26.39 4.12 14.10
CA PRO A 83 -25.58 3.73 15.24
C PRO A 83 -25.20 2.25 15.15
N SER A 84 -23.90 1.98 15.09
CA SER A 84 -23.34 0.64 14.96
C SER A 84 -22.13 0.53 15.86
N THR A 85 -22.06 -0.55 16.65
CA THR A 85 -20.88 -0.87 17.45
C THR A 85 -19.64 -1.15 16.60
N ALA A 86 -19.81 -1.34 15.29
CA ALA A 86 -18.73 -1.50 14.32
C ALA A 86 -18.03 -0.17 13.99
N ASN A 87 -18.77 0.95 14.02
CA ASN A 87 -18.17 2.27 13.77
C ASN A 87 -17.55 2.77 15.08
N VAL A 88 -16.22 2.72 15.12
CA VAL A 88 -15.44 3.06 16.32
C VAL A 88 -14.96 4.51 16.32
N LEU A 89 -14.97 5.19 15.16
CA LEU A 89 -14.43 6.54 15.01
C LEU A 89 -15.15 7.54 15.92
N GLN A 90 -14.39 8.44 16.54
CA GLN A 90 -14.90 9.43 17.49
C GLN A 90 -14.76 10.84 16.89
N ALA A 91 -15.82 11.33 16.23
CA ALA A 91 -15.79 12.63 15.54
C ALA A 91 -15.41 13.79 16.48
N ASP A 92 -15.97 13.82 17.70
CA ASP A 92 -15.69 14.87 18.68
C ASP A 92 -14.23 14.84 19.15
N GLY A 93 -13.68 13.64 19.37
CA GLY A 93 -12.28 13.49 19.78
C GLY A 93 -11.29 13.86 18.67
N ILE A 94 -11.62 13.55 17.41
CA ILE A 94 -10.87 14.01 16.24
C ILE A 94 -10.90 15.54 16.16
N ALA A 95 -12.08 16.15 16.29
CA ALA A 95 -12.24 17.60 16.23
C ALA A 95 -11.49 18.33 17.36
N ASP A 96 -11.55 17.81 18.60
CA ASP A 96 -10.83 18.37 19.75
C ASP A 96 -9.31 18.36 19.53
N LEU A 97 -8.76 17.23 19.08
CA LEU A 97 -7.33 17.10 18.82
C LEU A 97 -6.86 17.97 17.65
N LEU A 98 -7.69 18.15 16.62
CA LEU A 98 -7.34 18.93 15.43
C LEU A 98 -7.84 20.38 15.47
N LYS A 99 -8.28 20.89 16.63
CA LYS A 99 -8.85 22.25 16.76
C LYS A 99 -7.92 23.38 16.30
N THR A 100 -6.60 23.17 16.37
CA THR A 100 -5.57 24.12 15.93
C THR A 100 -4.95 23.73 14.57
N TYR A 101 -5.52 22.76 13.87
CA TYR A 101 -5.05 22.39 12.53
C TYR A 101 -5.29 23.54 11.53
N PRO A 102 -4.32 23.94 10.69
CA PRO A 102 -4.44 25.12 9.84
C PRO A 102 -5.61 25.07 8.83
N ASN A 103 -5.89 23.88 8.28
CA ASN A 103 -6.92 23.67 7.27
C ASN A 103 -8.18 23.05 7.88
N GLN A 104 -9.17 23.89 8.22
CA GLN A 104 -10.42 23.42 8.82
C GLN A 104 -11.18 22.42 7.92
N ARG A 105 -11.07 22.55 6.59
CA ARG A 105 -11.73 21.64 5.65
C ARG A 105 -11.22 20.20 5.78
N PHE A 106 -9.95 20.01 6.12
CA PHE A 106 -9.39 18.69 6.40
C PHE A 106 -10.03 18.07 7.66
N VAL A 107 -10.17 18.87 8.72
CA VAL A 107 -10.84 18.45 9.96
C VAL A 107 -12.30 18.09 9.67
N ASP A 108 -13.03 18.94 8.96
CA ASP A 108 -14.42 18.71 8.55
C ASP A 108 -14.57 17.45 7.71
N THR A 109 -13.57 17.14 6.88
CA THR A 109 -13.54 15.90 6.08
C THR A 109 -13.45 14.66 6.97
N LEU A 110 -12.56 14.66 7.96
CA LEU A 110 -12.38 13.53 8.87
C LEU A 110 -13.60 13.31 9.78
N THR A 111 -14.14 14.38 10.34
CA THR A 111 -15.36 14.31 11.17
C THR A 111 -16.56 13.89 10.32
N SER A 112 -16.69 14.38 9.09
CA SER A 112 -17.71 13.92 8.16
C SER A 112 -17.57 12.42 7.84
N ILE A 113 -16.36 11.90 7.66
CA ILE A 113 -16.16 10.45 7.44
C ILE A 113 -16.58 9.66 8.68
N ALA A 114 -16.23 10.12 9.88
CA ALA A 114 -16.59 9.47 11.12
C ALA A 114 -18.12 9.40 11.33
N ILE A 115 -18.85 10.43 10.92
CA ILE A 115 -20.31 10.54 11.11
C ILE A 115 -21.09 9.89 9.95
N HIS A 116 -20.71 10.14 8.70
CA HIS A 116 -21.49 9.81 7.50
C HIS A 116 -20.89 8.68 6.65
N GLY A 117 -19.67 8.25 6.97
CA GLY A 117 -18.91 7.28 6.19
C GLY A 117 -18.19 7.91 4.99
N ALA A 118 -17.10 7.27 4.57
CA ALA A 118 -16.33 7.72 3.43
C ALA A 118 -17.07 7.41 2.12
N ARG A 119 -17.09 8.39 1.21
CA ARG A 119 -17.38 8.15 -0.21
C ARG A 119 -16.15 7.54 -0.88
N VAL A 120 -16.34 6.70 -1.88
CA VAL A 120 -15.23 5.97 -2.55
C VAL A 120 -14.72 6.67 -3.81
N GLY A 121 -15.41 7.72 -4.27
CA GLY A 121 -14.97 8.53 -5.42
C GLY A 121 -15.30 7.92 -6.78
N PHE A 122 -16.33 7.07 -6.86
CA PHE A 122 -16.78 6.48 -8.12
C PHE A 122 -17.48 7.53 -9.00
N GLN A 123 -17.04 7.61 -10.26
CA GLN A 123 -17.57 8.51 -11.31
C GLN A 123 -18.01 7.75 -12.56
N GLY A 124 -17.94 6.41 -12.53
CA GLY A 124 -18.47 5.59 -13.61
C GLY A 124 -19.99 5.72 -13.72
N ASN A 125 -20.53 5.30 -14.86
CA ASN A 125 -21.97 5.24 -15.05
C ASN A 125 -22.55 4.01 -14.33
N SER A 126 -23.67 4.18 -13.63
CA SER A 126 -24.50 3.06 -13.20
C SER A 126 -25.26 2.52 -14.41
N SER A 127 -24.82 1.38 -14.94
CA SER A 127 -25.51 0.71 -16.05
C SER A 127 -25.85 -0.72 -15.67
N GLY A 128 -26.83 -0.87 -14.78
CA GLY A 128 -27.38 -2.16 -14.35
C GLY A 128 -26.46 -2.94 -13.40
N GLN A 129 -26.65 -4.26 -13.38
CA GLN A 129 -25.92 -5.15 -12.48
C GLN A 129 -24.68 -5.72 -13.17
N ILE A 130 -23.50 -5.40 -12.65
CA ILE A 130 -22.23 -6.03 -13.04
C ILE A 130 -21.92 -7.13 -12.04
N ARG A 131 -21.78 -8.36 -12.52
CA ARG A 131 -21.61 -9.54 -11.67
C ARG A 131 -20.51 -10.44 -12.22
N ARG A 132 -19.57 -10.83 -11.37
CA ARG A 132 -18.48 -11.73 -11.75
C ARG A 132 -18.43 -12.94 -10.82
N PRO A 133 -18.15 -14.13 -11.36
CA PRO A 133 -17.97 -15.32 -10.53
C PRO A 133 -16.70 -15.17 -9.69
N ASN A 134 -16.74 -15.71 -8.47
CA ASN A 134 -15.58 -15.76 -7.58
C ASN A 134 -14.38 -16.44 -8.24
N HIS A 135 -13.19 -16.03 -7.83
CA HIS A 135 -11.95 -16.65 -8.28
C HIS A 135 -11.93 -18.12 -7.88
N SER A 136 -11.33 -18.98 -8.71
CA SER A 136 -11.19 -20.41 -8.43
C SER A 136 -10.48 -20.67 -7.09
N SER A 137 -9.56 -19.78 -6.70
CA SER A 137 -8.87 -19.83 -5.41
C SER A 137 -9.80 -19.64 -4.21
N ALA A 138 -10.98 -19.03 -4.34
CA ALA A 138 -11.93 -18.95 -3.24
C ALA A 138 -12.44 -20.35 -2.83
N PHE A 139 -12.57 -21.25 -3.81
CA PHE A 139 -13.11 -22.59 -3.62
C PHE A 139 -12.06 -23.63 -3.24
N SER A 140 -10.77 -23.27 -3.21
CA SER A 140 -9.72 -24.20 -2.76
C SER A 140 -9.74 -24.39 -1.24
N HIS A 141 -10.15 -23.36 -0.49
CA HIS A 141 -10.29 -23.38 0.97
C HIS A 141 -11.56 -22.63 1.40
N PRO A 142 -12.76 -23.16 1.06
CA PRO A 142 -14.03 -22.49 1.30
C PRO A 142 -14.31 -22.21 2.79
N GLU A 143 -13.75 -23.03 3.68
CA GLU A 143 -13.83 -22.87 5.13
C GLU A 143 -13.19 -21.56 5.62
N ILE A 144 -12.11 -21.11 4.96
CA ILE A 144 -11.43 -19.86 5.29
C ILE A 144 -12.30 -18.67 4.90
N VAL A 145 -12.88 -18.72 3.70
CA VAL A 145 -13.78 -17.69 3.20
C VAL A 145 -15.01 -17.59 4.11
N MET A 146 -15.65 -18.72 4.41
CA MET A 146 -16.83 -18.76 5.28
C MET A 146 -16.53 -18.20 6.67
N LYS A 147 -15.41 -18.62 7.29
CA LYS A 147 -14.99 -18.10 8.59
C LYS A 147 -14.71 -16.59 8.53
N SER A 148 -14.11 -16.10 7.46
CA SER A 148 -13.86 -14.66 7.28
C SER A 148 -15.16 -13.87 7.18
N ILE A 149 -16.12 -14.35 6.39
CA ILE A 149 -17.44 -13.70 6.25
C ILE A 149 -18.17 -13.69 7.60
N GLN A 150 -18.23 -14.83 8.29
CA GLN A 150 -18.86 -14.94 9.61
C GLN A 150 -18.24 -13.97 10.63
N ASN A 151 -16.91 -13.87 10.67
CA ASN A 151 -16.22 -12.95 11.56
C ASN A 151 -16.58 -11.48 11.26
N GLU A 152 -16.67 -11.10 9.99
CA GLU A 152 -17.00 -9.72 9.62
C GLU A 152 -18.50 -9.40 9.78
N LEU A 153 -19.38 -10.40 9.64
CA LEU A 153 -20.80 -10.31 10.02
C LEU A 153 -20.95 -10.09 11.53
N GLN A 154 -20.26 -10.87 12.36
CA GLN A 154 -20.30 -10.76 13.83
C GLN A 154 -19.81 -9.39 14.31
N LYS A 155 -18.82 -8.81 13.63
CA LYS A 155 -18.32 -7.47 13.90
C LYS A 155 -19.21 -6.35 13.35
N GLY A 156 -20.28 -6.68 12.62
CA GLY A 156 -21.18 -5.70 12.00
C GLY A 156 -20.53 -4.89 10.87
N ARG A 157 -19.42 -5.37 10.29
CA ARG A 157 -18.72 -4.68 9.18
C ARG A 157 -19.14 -5.16 7.81
N VAL A 158 -19.66 -6.38 7.73
CA VAL A 158 -20.34 -6.93 6.56
C VAL A 158 -21.80 -7.17 6.92
N LYS A 159 -22.70 -7.02 5.95
CA LYS A 159 -24.13 -7.31 6.12
C LYS A 159 -24.63 -8.21 5.00
N GLN A 160 -25.41 -9.22 5.34
CA GLN A 160 -26.13 -10.03 4.35
C GLN A 160 -27.34 -9.24 3.82
N ILE A 161 -27.55 -9.30 2.50
CA ILE A 161 -28.69 -8.66 1.82
C ILE A 161 -29.49 -9.72 1.06
N SER A 162 -30.82 -9.59 1.09
CA SER A 162 -31.75 -10.47 0.38
C SER A 162 -32.26 -9.84 -0.92
N SER A 163 -32.42 -8.52 -0.94
CA SER A 163 -32.80 -7.75 -2.12
C SER A 163 -31.59 -7.08 -2.74
N LEU A 164 -31.33 -7.37 -4.01
CA LEU A 164 -30.27 -6.73 -4.77
C LEU A 164 -30.73 -5.37 -5.32
N PRO A 165 -29.90 -4.32 -5.23
CA PRO A 165 -30.19 -3.05 -5.87
C PRO A 165 -30.36 -3.19 -7.39
N GLN A 166 -31.05 -2.23 -8.01
CA GLN A 166 -31.20 -2.20 -9.47
C GLN A 166 -29.85 -2.05 -10.17
N ASP A 167 -29.02 -1.13 -9.69
CA ASP A 167 -27.63 -0.94 -10.11
C ASP A 167 -26.71 -1.46 -9.02
N LEU A 168 -25.82 -2.40 -9.36
CA LEU A 168 -24.92 -3.00 -8.38
C LEU A 168 -23.65 -3.57 -9.02
N PHE A 169 -22.57 -3.55 -8.25
CA PHE A 169 -21.34 -4.28 -8.55
C PHE A 169 -21.21 -5.46 -7.58
N CYS A 170 -21.31 -6.67 -8.11
CA CYS A 170 -21.03 -7.90 -7.40
C CYS A 170 -19.63 -8.38 -7.83
N SER A 171 -18.63 -7.88 -7.11
CA SER A 171 -17.22 -8.17 -7.39
C SER A 171 -16.80 -9.51 -6.79
N PRO A 172 -15.88 -10.23 -7.43
CA PRO A 172 -15.51 -11.57 -7.00
C PRO A 172 -14.59 -11.53 -5.78
N ILE A 173 -14.70 -12.55 -4.94
CA ILE A 173 -13.73 -12.81 -3.87
C ILE A 173 -12.79 -13.94 -4.27
N GLY A 174 -11.63 -13.99 -3.61
CA GLY A 174 -10.58 -14.97 -3.87
C GLY A 174 -9.71 -15.22 -2.65
N LEU A 175 -8.79 -16.18 -2.76
CA LEU A 175 -7.76 -16.41 -1.75
C LEU A 175 -6.36 -16.16 -2.34
N VAL A 176 -5.52 -15.49 -1.55
CA VAL A 176 -4.10 -15.28 -1.83
C VAL A 176 -3.27 -15.79 -0.66
N PRO A 177 -2.16 -16.52 -0.90
CA PRO A 177 -1.26 -16.97 0.17
C PRO A 177 -0.69 -15.80 0.97
N LYS A 178 -0.82 -15.84 2.30
CA LYS A 178 -0.13 -14.92 3.21
C LYS A 178 1.29 -15.42 3.43
N GLN A 179 2.28 -14.70 2.94
CA GLN A 179 3.68 -15.05 3.17
C GLN A 179 4.28 -14.26 4.35
N VAL A 180 4.92 -14.98 5.26
CA VAL A 180 5.77 -14.41 6.32
C VAL A 180 7.14 -15.04 6.17
N ASN A 181 8.17 -14.20 6.00
CA ASN A 181 9.55 -14.66 5.77
C ASN A 181 9.70 -15.60 4.57
N GLY A 182 8.88 -15.42 3.53
CA GLY A 182 8.89 -16.28 2.33
C GLY A 182 8.17 -17.62 2.49
N VAL A 183 7.66 -17.93 3.69
CA VAL A 183 6.88 -19.14 3.97
C VAL A 183 5.39 -18.79 4.02
N GLN A 184 4.55 -19.65 3.44
CA GLN A 184 3.10 -19.49 3.55
C GLN A 184 2.66 -19.73 4.99
N SER A 185 2.08 -18.69 5.59
CA SER A 185 1.59 -18.66 6.99
C SER A 185 0.06 -18.76 7.09
N GLY A 186 -0.64 -18.71 5.96
CA GLY A 186 -2.09 -18.75 5.89
C GLY A 186 -2.61 -18.18 4.57
N TRP A 187 -3.86 -17.74 4.58
CA TRP A 187 -4.55 -17.19 3.42
C TRP A 187 -5.14 -15.82 3.73
N ARG A 188 -5.21 -14.96 2.72
CA ARG A 188 -5.93 -13.69 2.75
C ARG A 188 -7.11 -13.79 1.80
N VAL A 189 -8.31 -13.50 2.29
CA VAL A 189 -9.45 -13.25 1.44
C VAL A 189 -9.24 -11.92 0.73
N ILE A 190 -9.33 -11.92 -0.59
CA ILE A 190 -9.28 -10.72 -1.41
C ILE A 190 -10.67 -10.40 -1.93
N PHE A 191 -10.98 -9.11 -2.04
CA PHE A 191 -12.17 -8.60 -2.69
C PHE A 191 -11.73 -7.85 -3.95
N ASP A 192 -11.96 -8.45 -5.12
CA ASP A 192 -11.38 -7.99 -6.36
C ASP A 192 -12.23 -6.91 -7.03
N LEU A 193 -12.04 -5.68 -6.56
CA LEU A 193 -12.69 -4.48 -7.07
C LEU A 193 -12.13 -3.99 -8.42
N SER A 194 -11.17 -4.73 -9.00
CA SER A 194 -10.62 -4.48 -10.34
C SER A 194 -11.18 -5.44 -11.40
N SER A 195 -12.19 -6.25 -11.04
CA SER A 195 -12.83 -7.21 -11.94
C SER A 195 -14.27 -6.80 -12.28
N PRO A 196 -14.70 -6.89 -13.55
CA PRO A 196 -13.88 -7.18 -14.72
C PRO A 196 -13.06 -5.96 -15.17
N GLU A 197 -11.88 -6.19 -15.75
CA GLU A 197 -11.02 -5.12 -16.25
C GLU A 197 -11.75 -4.23 -17.28
N GLY A 198 -11.58 -2.92 -17.15
CA GLY A 198 -12.17 -1.89 -18.01
C GLY A 198 -13.56 -1.43 -17.59
N THR A 199 -14.27 -2.19 -16.74
CA THR A 199 -15.63 -1.85 -16.27
C THR A 199 -15.82 -2.19 -14.79
N SER A 200 -14.75 -2.33 -14.02
CA SER A 200 -14.81 -2.61 -12.59
C SER A 200 -15.10 -1.36 -11.75
N VAL A 201 -15.33 -1.55 -10.45
CA VAL A 201 -15.45 -0.45 -9.48
C VAL A 201 -14.22 0.46 -9.54
N ASN A 202 -13.02 -0.13 -9.55
CA ASN A 202 -11.78 0.64 -9.61
C ASN A 202 -11.58 1.36 -10.96
N ASP A 203 -12.14 0.86 -12.05
CA ASP A 203 -12.06 1.55 -13.35
C ASP A 203 -12.93 2.80 -13.39
N GLY A 204 -14.06 2.79 -12.68
CA GLY A 204 -14.92 3.96 -12.50
C GLY A 204 -14.38 4.99 -11.50
N ILE A 205 -13.26 4.75 -10.82
CA ILE A 205 -12.64 5.70 -9.88
C ILE A 205 -11.41 6.34 -10.54
N PRO A 206 -11.36 7.68 -10.67
CA PRO A 206 -10.19 8.38 -11.19
C PRO A 206 -8.89 8.02 -10.44
N LYS A 207 -7.77 7.92 -11.17
CA LYS A 207 -6.49 7.45 -10.62
C LYS A 207 -5.91 8.43 -9.59
N GLU A 208 -6.08 9.71 -9.86
CA GLU A 208 -5.69 10.82 -9.00
C GLU A 208 -6.31 10.73 -7.61
N TYR A 209 -7.51 10.16 -7.46
CA TYR A 209 -8.19 10.05 -6.16
C TYR A 209 -7.53 9.03 -5.22
N GLY A 210 -6.80 8.05 -5.77
CA GLY A 210 -6.02 7.08 -4.99
C GLY A 210 -4.54 7.41 -4.86
N THR A 211 -4.09 8.56 -5.41
CA THR A 211 -2.66 8.89 -5.47
C THR A 211 -2.17 9.41 -4.12
N LEU A 212 -1.01 8.91 -3.68
CA LEU A 212 -0.39 9.28 -2.40
C LEU A 212 1.10 9.57 -2.60
N VAL A 213 1.61 10.51 -1.82
CA VAL A 213 3.05 10.68 -1.60
C VAL A 213 3.40 9.96 -0.30
N TYR A 214 4.17 8.88 -0.38
CA TYR A 214 4.60 8.12 0.79
C TYR A 214 5.90 8.70 1.35
N GLU A 215 6.01 8.69 2.67
CA GLU A 215 7.31 8.84 3.33
C GLU A 215 8.20 7.65 2.98
N THR A 216 9.49 7.92 2.92
CA THR A 216 10.51 7.02 2.42
C THR A 216 11.35 6.44 3.55
N LEU A 217 12.09 5.37 3.25
CA LEU A 217 13.09 4.86 4.19
C LEU A 217 14.07 5.95 4.65
N ASN A 218 14.44 6.86 3.74
CA ASN A 218 15.41 7.91 4.06
C ASN A 218 14.89 8.90 5.10
N ASP A 219 13.58 9.15 5.16
CA ASP A 219 12.99 10.04 6.16
C ASP A 219 13.19 9.43 7.55
N ALA A 220 12.90 8.13 7.70
CA ALA A 220 13.21 7.37 8.92
C ALA A 220 14.71 7.37 9.25
N VAL A 221 15.59 7.18 8.27
CA VAL A 221 17.05 7.23 8.48
C VAL A 221 17.48 8.60 8.99
N GLN A 222 16.95 9.68 8.43
CA GLN A 222 17.28 11.05 8.84
C GLN A 222 16.84 11.31 10.28
N LEU A 223 15.63 10.90 10.68
CA LEU A 223 15.16 11.05 12.06
C LEU A 223 16.07 10.33 13.06
N VAL A 224 16.44 9.07 12.77
CA VAL A 224 17.35 8.30 13.63
C VAL A 224 18.75 8.92 13.66
N ALA A 225 19.25 9.40 12.52
CA ALA A 225 20.54 10.07 12.44
C ALA A 225 20.57 11.37 13.26
N GLN A 226 19.48 12.15 13.22
CA GLN A 226 19.35 13.41 13.97
C GLN A 226 19.25 13.17 15.48
N ALA A 227 18.49 12.17 15.92
CA ALA A 227 18.40 11.79 17.33
C ALA A 227 19.74 11.25 17.89
N GLY A 228 20.59 10.71 17.02
CA GLY A 228 21.97 10.35 17.33
C GLY A 228 22.14 8.94 17.89
N ARG A 229 23.39 8.65 18.27
CA ARG A 229 23.79 7.31 18.72
C ARG A 229 23.06 6.92 20.01
N GLY A 230 22.39 5.76 19.98
CA GLY A 230 21.61 5.24 21.09
C GLY A 230 20.18 5.77 21.14
N ALA A 231 19.68 6.43 20.08
CA ALA A 231 18.29 6.86 19.97
C ALA A 231 17.31 5.72 20.33
N VAL A 232 16.26 6.06 21.06
CA VAL A 232 15.20 5.13 21.45
C VAL A 232 14.11 5.21 20.39
N MET A 233 13.81 4.10 19.75
CA MET A 233 12.77 4.02 18.72
C MET A 233 11.55 3.28 19.27
N MET A 234 10.37 3.77 18.92
CA MET A 234 9.08 3.18 19.28
C MET A 234 8.29 2.95 17.99
N LYS A 235 8.00 1.69 17.69
CA LYS A 235 7.22 1.32 16.49
C LYS A 235 5.81 0.92 16.91
N ARG A 236 4.80 1.50 16.26
CA ARG A 236 3.38 1.21 16.52
C ARG A 236 2.65 0.93 15.20
N ASP A 237 1.73 -0.03 15.22
CA ASP A 237 0.92 -0.45 14.07
C ASP A 237 -0.57 -0.35 14.44
N LEU A 238 -1.40 0.17 13.53
CA LEU A 238 -2.83 0.30 13.76
C LEU A 238 -3.57 -1.00 13.44
N LYS A 239 -4.34 -1.51 14.42
CA LYS A 239 -5.01 -2.81 14.31
C LYS A 239 -6.07 -2.81 13.23
N THR A 240 -5.87 -3.56 12.15
CA THR A 240 -6.84 -3.64 11.05
C THR A 240 -7.24 -2.26 10.49
N ALA A 241 -6.32 -1.31 10.49
CA ALA A 241 -6.39 0.07 9.98
C ALA A 241 -7.63 0.42 9.12
N PHE A 242 -7.70 -0.09 7.88
CA PHE A 242 -8.79 0.20 6.94
C PHE A 242 -10.19 -0.16 7.47
N ARG A 243 -10.30 -1.23 8.26
CA ARG A 243 -11.57 -1.73 8.81
C ARG A 243 -12.11 -0.88 9.97
N HIS A 244 -11.44 0.22 10.32
CA HIS A 244 -12.00 1.24 11.22
C HIS A 244 -12.78 2.31 10.46
N VAL A 245 -12.56 2.48 9.15
CA VAL A 245 -13.18 3.55 8.36
C VAL A 245 -14.48 3.03 7.72
N PRO A 246 -15.65 3.54 8.13
CA PRO A 246 -16.92 3.16 7.52
C PRO A 246 -17.06 3.76 6.11
N ILE A 247 -17.83 3.09 5.27
CA ILE A 247 -18.23 3.58 3.94
C ILE A 247 -19.62 4.20 4.05
N SER A 248 -19.84 5.26 3.27
CA SER A 248 -21.16 5.88 3.17
C SER A 248 -22.17 4.90 2.53
N PRO A 249 -23.40 4.79 3.06
CA PRO A 249 -24.44 3.94 2.48
C PRO A 249 -24.74 4.25 1.00
N CYS A 250 -24.44 5.47 0.55
CA CYS A 250 -24.57 5.88 -0.84
C CYS A 250 -23.73 5.05 -1.82
N ASP A 251 -22.65 4.42 -1.34
CA ASP A 251 -21.69 3.68 -2.16
C ASP A 251 -21.73 2.17 -1.90
N TYR A 252 -22.62 1.68 -1.03
CA TYR A 252 -22.77 0.25 -0.72
C TYR A 252 -23.05 -0.63 -1.93
N TRP A 253 -23.75 -0.10 -2.93
CA TRP A 253 -24.03 -0.80 -4.19
C TRP A 253 -22.77 -1.13 -5.00
N LEU A 254 -21.63 -0.48 -4.71
CA LEU A 254 -20.32 -0.75 -5.33
C LEU A 254 -19.57 -1.89 -4.64
N LEU A 255 -19.96 -2.28 -3.42
CA LEU A 255 -19.16 -3.14 -2.53
C LEU A 255 -19.89 -4.44 -2.18
N VAL A 256 -20.63 -5.00 -3.16
CA VAL A 256 -21.34 -6.26 -2.99
C VAL A 256 -20.46 -7.43 -3.45
N PHE A 257 -20.56 -8.56 -2.75
CA PHE A 257 -19.99 -9.83 -3.18
C PHE A 257 -20.96 -10.99 -2.90
N GLU A 258 -20.74 -12.10 -3.59
CA GLU A 258 -21.55 -13.31 -3.46
C GLU A 258 -20.74 -14.45 -2.84
N TRP A 259 -21.35 -15.21 -1.94
CA TRP A 259 -20.83 -16.48 -1.49
C TRP A 259 -21.96 -17.49 -1.27
N ASN A 260 -21.86 -18.67 -1.88
CA ASN A 260 -22.85 -19.74 -1.79
C ASN A 260 -24.31 -19.28 -2.07
N GLY A 261 -24.52 -18.47 -3.11
CA GLY A 261 -25.84 -17.97 -3.49
C GLY A 261 -26.41 -16.89 -2.57
N GLN A 262 -25.64 -16.43 -1.58
CA GLN A 262 -26.00 -15.35 -0.66
C GLN A 262 -25.18 -14.10 -0.98
N PHE A 263 -25.82 -12.93 -0.83
CA PHE A 263 -25.22 -11.64 -1.12
C PHE A 263 -24.84 -10.90 0.14
N PHE A 264 -23.69 -10.27 0.10
CA PHE A 264 -23.11 -9.55 1.21
C PHE A 264 -22.62 -8.19 0.73
N VAL A 265 -22.77 -7.17 1.56
CA VAL A 265 -22.19 -5.85 1.35
C VAL A 265 -21.10 -5.59 2.38
N ASP A 266 -19.94 -5.13 1.92
CA ASP A 266 -18.89 -4.64 2.80
C ASP A 266 -19.13 -3.16 3.11
N MET A 267 -19.35 -2.83 4.38
CA MET A 267 -19.75 -1.50 4.84
C MET A 267 -18.56 -0.68 5.35
N PHE A 268 -17.36 -1.27 5.34
CA PHE A 268 -16.12 -0.63 5.77
C PHE A 268 -15.11 -0.69 4.65
N LEU A 269 -14.12 0.21 4.71
CA LEU A 269 -13.14 0.40 3.66
C LEU A 269 -12.41 -0.94 3.34
N PRO A 270 -12.61 -1.52 2.14
CA PRO A 270 -12.08 -2.82 1.81
C PRO A 270 -10.66 -2.73 1.24
N PHE A 271 -9.87 -3.76 1.47
CA PHE A 271 -8.62 -3.95 0.73
C PHE A 271 -8.92 -4.21 -0.74
N GLY A 272 -8.19 -3.54 -1.64
CA GLY A 272 -8.38 -3.66 -3.09
C GLY A 272 -9.13 -2.47 -3.70
N LEU A 273 -9.77 -1.62 -2.91
CA LEU A 273 -10.36 -0.38 -3.38
C LEU A 273 -9.26 0.65 -3.70
N ARG A 274 -9.34 1.29 -4.87
CA ARG A 274 -8.36 2.27 -5.34
C ARG A 274 -8.11 3.43 -4.38
N THR A 275 -9.18 3.96 -3.79
CA THR A 275 -9.14 5.11 -2.87
C THR A 275 -8.90 4.73 -1.42
N ALA A 276 -8.92 3.44 -1.07
CA ALA A 276 -8.76 3.01 0.33
C ALA A 276 -7.45 3.49 0.96
N PRO A 277 -6.27 3.35 0.34
CA PRO A 277 -5.02 3.91 0.88
C PRO A 277 -5.13 5.41 1.14
N ARG A 278 -5.64 6.19 0.17
CA ARG A 278 -5.77 7.65 0.29
C ARG A 278 -6.68 8.04 1.45
N ILE A 279 -7.87 7.44 1.52
CA ILE A 279 -8.88 7.74 2.54
C ILE A 279 -8.33 7.44 3.93
N PHE A 280 -7.70 6.27 4.11
CA PHE A 280 -7.09 5.93 5.39
C PHE A 280 -5.93 6.86 5.75
N ASN A 281 -5.11 7.25 4.76
CA ASN A 281 -3.98 8.15 4.99
C ASN A 281 -4.42 9.52 5.51
N LEU A 282 -5.65 9.99 5.25
CA LEU A 282 -6.16 11.22 5.86
C LEU A 282 -6.11 11.13 7.40
N PHE A 283 -6.52 9.99 7.96
CA PHE A 283 -6.44 9.76 9.41
C PHE A 283 -5.00 9.59 9.89
N ALA A 284 -4.15 8.96 9.08
CA ALA A 284 -2.74 8.78 9.42
C ALA A 284 -1.98 10.12 9.47
N GLU A 285 -2.23 11.03 8.52
CA GLU A 285 -1.64 12.38 8.52
C GLU A 285 -2.17 13.23 9.69
N ALA A 286 -3.44 13.04 10.08
CA ALA A 286 -3.99 13.70 11.26
C ALA A 286 -3.31 13.23 12.55
N LEU A 287 -3.14 11.91 12.71
CA LEU A 287 -2.38 11.34 13.83
C LEU A 287 -0.93 11.83 13.83
N HIS A 288 -0.27 11.82 12.66
CA HIS A 288 1.08 12.34 12.52
C HIS A 288 1.17 13.79 13.00
N TRP A 289 0.29 14.66 12.53
CA TRP A 289 0.28 16.06 12.92
C TRP A 289 0.05 16.23 14.43
N VAL A 290 -0.85 15.43 15.03
CA VAL A 290 -1.09 15.46 16.49
C VAL A 290 0.20 15.12 17.24
N PHE A 291 0.88 14.04 16.88
CA PHE A 291 2.12 13.64 17.56
C PHE A 291 3.27 14.62 17.31
N GLU A 292 3.39 15.15 16.09
CA GLU A 292 4.42 16.11 15.71
C GLU A 292 4.21 17.48 16.38
N THR A 293 2.96 17.98 16.43
CA THR A 293 2.66 19.37 16.84
C THR A 293 2.26 19.49 18.30
N LEU A 294 1.41 18.58 18.80
CA LEU A 294 0.90 18.68 20.18
C LEU A 294 1.82 18.00 21.19
N HIS A 295 2.54 16.97 20.76
CA HIS A 295 3.45 16.22 21.62
C HIS A 295 4.94 16.49 21.31
N GLU A 296 5.24 17.20 20.21
CA GLU A 296 6.61 17.52 19.79
C GLU A 296 7.48 16.26 19.57
N TRP A 297 6.87 15.18 19.08
CA TRP A 297 7.57 13.92 18.81
C TRP A 297 8.13 13.88 17.38
N ASN A 298 9.31 13.29 17.22
CA ASN A 298 9.82 12.96 15.89
C ASN A 298 9.11 11.71 15.38
N VAL A 299 8.34 11.85 14.31
CA VAL A 299 7.52 10.77 13.75
C VAL A 299 7.71 10.67 12.25
N THR A 300 7.72 9.44 11.76
CA THR A 300 7.50 9.10 10.36
C THR A 300 6.52 7.94 10.29
N HIS A 301 5.76 7.85 9.22
CA HIS A 301 4.75 6.83 9.03
C HIS A 301 4.63 6.42 7.58
N TYR A 302 4.28 5.15 7.39
CA TYR A 302 3.88 4.61 6.11
C TYR A 302 2.52 3.97 6.27
N LEU A 303 1.47 4.71 5.89
CA LEU A 303 0.08 4.33 6.16
C LEU A 303 -0.14 4.03 7.65
N ASP A 304 -0.27 2.76 8.02
CA ASP A 304 -0.56 2.27 9.36
C ASP A 304 0.69 1.91 10.19
N ASP A 305 1.89 1.92 9.60
CA ASP A 305 3.17 1.64 10.27
C ASP A 305 3.84 2.95 10.71
N PHE A 306 3.76 3.27 12.00
CA PHE A 306 4.34 4.47 12.61
C PHE A 306 5.68 4.15 13.28
N LEU A 307 6.63 5.04 13.08
CA LEU A 307 7.92 5.04 13.75
C LEU A 307 8.13 6.38 14.46
N PHE A 308 8.32 6.32 15.77
CA PHE A 308 8.70 7.45 16.61
C PHE A 308 10.15 7.30 17.03
N VAL A 309 10.88 8.43 17.06
CA VAL A 309 12.31 8.45 17.37
C VAL A 309 12.60 9.47 18.47
N PHE A 310 13.16 9.01 19.57
CA PHE A 310 13.46 9.81 20.74
C PHE A 310 14.97 9.85 21.02
N PRO A 311 15.44 10.88 21.74
CA PRO A 311 16.82 10.96 22.20
C PRO A 311 17.24 9.73 23.02
N PRO A 312 18.55 9.43 23.10
CA PRO A 312 19.05 8.34 23.92
C PRO A 312 18.59 8.44 25.39
N ASN A 313 18.31 7.29 26.00
CA ASN A 313 17.83 7.16 27.38
C ASN A 313 16.44 7.75 27.68
N THR A 314 15.65 8.06 26.66
CA THR A 314 14.24 8.45 26.85
C THR A 314 13.44 7.27 27.41
N ASP A 315 12.69 7.48 28.49
CA ASP A 315 11.69 6.54 28.98
C ASP A 315 10.41 6.67 28.14
N ILE A 316 10.04 5.59 27.46
CA ILE A 316 8.88 5.55 26.56
C ILE A 316 7.62 5.01 27.25
N THR A 317 7.66 4.72 28.56
CA THR A 317 6.52 4.12 29.26
C THR A 317 5.29 5.04 29.23
N GLU A 318 5.46 6.30 29.62
CA GLU A 318 4.38 7.30 29.58
C GLU A 318 4.02 7.69 28.15
N ILE A 319 5.01 7.78 27.26
CA ILE A 319 4.82 8.05 25.82
C ILE A 319 3.92 6.99 25.17
N SER A 320 4.12 5.71 25.52
CA SER A 320 3.32 4.61 25.01
C SER A 320 1.86 4.71 25.48
N VAL A 321 1.60 5.18 26.70
CA VAL A 321 0.25 5.42 27.22
C VAL A 321 -0.38 6.63 26.50
N GLN A 322 0.36 7.73 26.33
CA GLN A 322 -0.12 8.91 25.59
C GLN A 322 -0.50 8.57 24.14
N PHE A 323 0.27 7.69 23.50
CA PHE A 323 -0.08 7.18 22.17
C PHE A 323 -1.44 6.47 22.18
N ASP A 324 -1.69 5.61 23.17
CA ASP A 324 -2.95 4.90 23.31
C ASP A 324 -4.13 5.86 23.57
N ASP A 325 -3.92 6.90 24.37
CA ASP A 325 -4.92 7.93 24.66
C ASP A 325 -5.32 8.72 23.39
N VAL A 326 -4.33 9.09 22.56
CA VAL A 326 -4.57 9.76 21.28
C VAL A 326 -5.35 8.84 20.33
N LEU A 327 -4.97 7.56 20.23
CA LEU A 327 -5.73 6.61 19.41
C LEU A 327 -7.16 6.44 19.90
N ALA A 328 -7.37 6.34 21.21
CA ALA A 328 -8.70 6.23 21.81
C ALA A 328 -9.58 7.45 21.47
N LYS A 329 -9.01 8.66 21.48
CA LYS A 329 -9.71 9.89 21.04
C LYS A 329 -10.08 9.90 19.55
N PHE A 330 -9.34 9.19 18.70
CA PHE A 330 -9.73 8.98 17.30
C PHE A 330 -10.75 7.84 17.14
N GLY A 331 -10.85 6.95 18.12
CA GLY A 331 -11.59 5.69 18.01
C GLY A 331 -10.77 4.54 17.42
N PHE A 332 -9.45 4.67 17.36
CA PHE A 332 -8.55 3.62 16.87
C PHE A 332 -7.99 2.76 18.00
N THR A 333 -7.45 1.61 17.62
CA THR A 333 -6.72 0.71 18.51
C THR A 333 -5.42 0.24 17.85
N LYS A 334 -4.39 -0.01 18.66
CA LYS A 334 -3.11 -0.55 18.18
C LYS A 334 -3.11 -2.08 18.11
N ALA A 335 -2.21 -2.62 17.29
CA ALA A 335 -1.90 -4.04 17.22
C ALA A 335 -0.75 -4.35 18.17
N THR A 336 -1.06 -4.50 19.47
CA THR A 336 -0.06 -4.71 20.54
C THR A 336 0.93 -5.84 20.25
N GLU A 337 0.50 -6.87 19.53
CA GLU A 337 1.37 -7.99 19.13
C GLU A 337 2.47 -7.64 18.12
N LYS A 338 2.41 -6.43 17.54
CA LYS A 338 3.39 -5.92 16.57
C LYS A 338 4.24 -4.77 17.12
N ASP A 339 3.97 -4.32 18.34
CA ASP A 339 4.74 -3.24 18.97
C ASP A 339 6.21 -3.66 19.09
N SER A 340 7.13 -2.72 18.83
CA SER A 340 8.56 -2.98 18.88
C SER A 340 9.29 -1.73 19.34
N ASP A 341 10.05 -1.86 20.42
CA ASP A 341 10.68 -0.74 21.11
C ASP A 341 12.17 -0.98 21.36
N GLY A 342 12.94 0.10 21.39
CA GLY A 342 14.34 0.11 21.80
C GLY A 342 15.27 0.68 20.73
N CYS A 343 16.56 0.36 20.85
CA CYS A 343 17.59 0.88 19.93
C CYS A 343 17.76 0.03 18.66
N VAL A 344 17.09 -1.12 18.57
CA VAL A 344 17.11 -2.00 17.40
C VAL A 344 15.70 -2.42 17.06
N ILE A 345 15.20 -1.98 15.90
CA ILE A 345 13.81 -2.25 15.47
C ILE A 345 13.74 -2.54 13.98
N VAL A 346 12.67 -3.22 13.54
CA VAL A 346 12.40 -3.44 12.11
C VAL A 346 11.23 -2.57 11.63
N HIS A 347 11.53 -1.57 10.80
CA HIS A 347 10.55 -0.66 10.20
C HIS A 347 10.72 -0.61 8.68
N LEU A 348 9.61 -0.58 7.93
CA LEU A 348 9.59 -0.74 6.45
C LEU A 348 10.33 -1.98 5.94
N GLY A 349 10.48 -2.98 6.82
CA GLY A 349 11.20 -4.21 6.54
C GLY A 349 12.72 -4.07 6.50
N PHE A 350 13.28 -3.01 7.06
CA PHE A 350 14.71 -2.83 7.30
C PHE A 350 14.96 -2.76 8.80
N GLU A 351 16.10 -3.27 9.25
CA GLU A 351 16.49 -3.21 10.66
C GLU A 351 17.31 -1.94 10.90
N PHE A 352 16.82 -1.09 11.79
CA PHE A 352 17.49 0.11 12.27
C PHE A 352 18.23 -0.24 13.55
N ASP A 353 19.53 0.04 13.62
CA ASP A 353 20.37 -0.10 14.81
C ASP A 353 20.97 1.26 15.15
N SER A 354 20.38 1.95 16.11
CA SER A 354 20.84 3.27 16.56
C SER A 354 22.09 3.19 17.44
N LYS A 355 22.45 2.01 17.97
CA LYS A 355 23.70 1.85 18.74
C LYS A 355 24.92 1.82 17.83
N ASN A 356 24.77 1.17 16.68
CA ASN A 356 25.81 1.09 15.65
C ASN A 356 25.67 2.13 14.54
N MET A 357 24.57 2.90 14.54
CA MET A 357 24.21 3.88 13.51
C MET A 357 24.19 3.27 12.12
N GLN A 358 23.48 2.14 11.99
CA GLN A 358 23.40 1.37 10.75
C GLN A 358 21.95 0.98 10.45
N VAL A 359 21.65 0.88 9.16
CA VAL A 359 20.41 0.27 8.66
C VAL A 359 20.78 -0.92 7.79
N ARG A 360 20.22 -2.09 8.10
CA ARG A 360 20.59 -3.35 7.44
C ARG A 360 19.38 -4.17 7.04
N LEU A 361 19.63 -5.18 6.20
CA LEU A 361 18.64 -6.21 5.94
C LEU A 361 18.48 -7.08 7.20
N PRO A 362 17.24 -7.31 7.66
CA PRO A 362 16.96 -8.32 8.66
C PRO A 362 17.54 -9.70 8.26
N PRO A 363 18.06 -10.52 9.20
CA PRO A 363 18.74 -11.78 8.89
C PRO A 363 17.93 -12.76 8.03
N ASN A 364 16.63 -12.88 8.30
CA ASN A 364 15.67 -13.64 7.51
C ASN A 364 15.56 -13.14 6.05
N LYS A 365 15.58 -11.83 5.83
CA LYS A 365 15.55 -11.25 4.47
C LYS A 365 16.89 -11.46 3.76
N LYS A 366 18.02 -11.36 4.46
CA LYS A 366 19.35 -11.70 3.95
C LYS A 366 19.38 -13.16 3.48
N GLN A 367 18.90 -14.10 4.30
CA GLN A 367 18.82 -15.51 3.94
C GLN A 367 17.92 -15.75 2.72
N ARG A 368 16.73 -15.13 2.69
CA ARG A 368 15.85 -15.22 1.52
C ARG A 368 16.52 -14.72 0.23
N ALA A 369 17.32 -13.67 0.32
CA ALA A 369 18.06 -13.15 -0.84
C ALA A 369 19.12 -14.16 -1.31
N LEU A 370 19.86 -14.76 -0.37
CA LEU A 370 20.80 -15.85 -0.66
C LEU A 370 20.11 -17.02 -1.34
N ASP A 371 18.99 -17.49 -0.80
CA ASP A 371 18.24 -18.63 -1.35
C ASP A 371 17.75 -18.34 -2.78
N ALA A 372 17.20 -17.14 -3.01
CA ALA A 372 16.71 -16.71 -4.32
C ALA A 372 17.85 -16.61 -5.36
N VAL A 373 19.00 -16.06 -4.96
CA VAL A 373 20.19 -15.95 -5.83
C VAL A 373 20.76 -17.34 -6.14
N ASN A 374 20.90 -18.20 -5.13
CA ASN A 374 21.38 -19.57 -5.29
C ASN A 374 20.46 -20.39 -6.20
N ALA A 375 19.14 -20.25 -6.06
CA ALA A 375 18.18 -20.93 -6.92
C ALA A 375 18.30 -20.51 -8.40
N LEU A 376 18.60 -19.24 -8.69
CA LEU A 376 18.87 -18.78 -10.06
C LEU A 376 20.22 -19.29 -10.59
N LEU A 377 21.25 -19.34 -9.75
CA LEU A 377 22.58 -19.80 -10.13
C LEU A 377 22.65 -21.31 -10.38
N SER A 378 21.97 -22.11 -9.56
CA SER A 378 21.93 -23.57 -9.66
C SER A 378 21.09 -24.07 -10.84
N SER A 379 20.15 -23.26 -11.32
CA SER A 379 19.28 -23.62 -12.44
C SER A 379 19.96 -23.41 -13.79
N SER A 380 19.80 -24.37 -14.71
CA SER A 380 20.28 -24.23 -16.10
C SER A 380 19.40 -23.27 -16.91
N THR A 381 18.10 -23.25 -16.62
CA THR A 381 17.10 -22.35 -17.20
C THR A 381 16.20 -21.79 -16.09
N VAL A 382 15.69 -20.58 -16.27
CA VAL A 382 14.84 -19.87 -15.30
C VAL A 382 13.57 -19.38 -15.99
N THR A 383 12.48 -19.22 -15.24
CA THR A 383 11.25 -18.60 -15.75
C THR A 383 11.29 -17.08 -15.59
N TYR A 384 10.52 -16.36 -16.40
CA TYR A 384 10.36 -14.90 -16.24
C TYR A 384 9.79 -14.55 -14.87
N ALA A 385 8.77 -15.26 -14.40
CA ALA A 385 8.17 -15.04 -13.07
C ALA A 385 9.20 -15.15 -11.94
N MET A 386 10.09 -16.16 -11.99
CA MET A 386 11.13 -16.34 -10.97
C MET A 386 12.14 -15.20 -11.01
N LEU A 387 12.58 -14.78 -12.20
CA LEU A 387 13.53 -13.68 -12.34
C LEU A 387 12.91 -12.34 -11.90
N GLU A 388 11.69 -12.03 -12.33
CA GLU A 388 10.95 -10.82 -11.93
C GLU A 388 10.76 -10.74 -10.43
N THR A 389 10.37 -11.86 -9.80
CA THR A 389 10.19 -11.95 -8.34
C THR A 389 11.52 -11.69 -7.61
N THR A 390 12.60 -12.34 -8.03
CA THR A 390 13.92 -12.15 -7.42
C THR A 390 14.44 -10.74 -7.63
N LEU A 391 14.32 -10.17 -8.83
CA LEU A 391 14.77 -8.79 -9.11
C LEU A 391 13.96 -7.74 -8.38
N GLY A 392 12.64 -7.90 -8.28
CA GLY A 392 11.82 -7.02 -7.46
C GLY A 392 12.30 -7.02 -6.00
N PHE A 393 12.64 -8.20 -5.47
CA PHE A 393 13.15 -8.32 -4.11
C PHE A 393 14.57 -7.74 -3.94
N LEU A 394 15.51 -8.04 -4.84
CA LEU A 394 16.86 -7.47 -4.78
C LEU A 394 16.86 -5.94 -5.00
N SER A 395 15.95 -5.43 -5.84
CA SER A 395 15.75 -3.99 -6.01
C SER A 395 15.28 -3.33 -4.71
N HIS A 396 14.40 -3.98 -3.94
CA HIS A 396 14.05 -3.54 -2.60
C HIS A 396 15.27 -3.58 -1.66
N CYS A 397 16.10 -4.63 -1.69
CA CYS A 397 17.34 -4.70 -0.91
C CYS A 397 18.31 -3.54 -1.22
N CYS A 398 18.32 -3.05 -2.46
CA CYS A 398 19.14 -1.90 -2.87
C CYS A 398 18.79 -0.57 -2.18
N GLN A 399 17.74 -0.50 -1.37
CA GLN A 399 17.49 0.69 -0.53
C GLN A 399 18.56 0.83 0.57
N VAL A 400 19.04 -0.28 1.13
CA VAL A 400 20.13 -0.30 2.13
C VAL A 400 21.45 -0.82 1.56
N VAL A 401 21.43 -1.35 0.34
CA VAL A 401 22.62 -1.74 -0.43
C VAL A 401 22.69 -0.97 -1.76
N PRO A 402 22.98 0.34 -1.76
CA PRO A 402 22.98 1.14 -2.98
C PRO A 402 23.94 0.60 -4.06
N LEU A 403 25.06 0.02 -3.62
CA LEU A 403 26.08 -0.61 -4.49
C LEU A 403 25.55 -1.80 -5.29
N GLY A 404 24.42 -2.39 -4.92
CA GLY A 404 23.81 -3.52 -5.64
C GLY A 404 23.11 -3.13 -6.95
N ARG A 405 22.76 -1.84 -7.13
CA ARG A 405 21.95 -1.39 -8.27
C ARG A 405 22.58 -1.67 -9.65
N PRO A 406 23.89 -1.44 -9.87
CA PRO A 406 24.54 -1.77 -11.15
C PRO A 406 24.42 -3.25 -11.49
N PHE A 407 24.49 -4.13 -10.49
CA PHE A 407 24.39 -5.59 -10.63
C PHE A 407 22.95 -6.10 -10.81
N LEU A 408 21.98 -5.20 -11.00
CA LEU A 408 20.63 -5.57 -11.45
C LEU A 408 20.42 -5.27 -12.93
N ARG A 409 21.30 -4.48 -13.56
CA ARG A 409 21.10 -3.95 -14.91
C ARG A 409 21.03 -5.05 -15.96
N ASN A 410 21.98 -6.00 -15.96
CA ASN A 410 21.98 -7.05 -16.99
C ASN A 410 20.78 -7.97 -16.81
N LEU A 411 20.39 -8.25 -15.57
CA LEU A 411 19.22 -9.05 -15.24
C LEU A 411 17.92 -8.39 -15.72
N PHE A 412 17.73 -7.09 -15.46
CA PHE A 412 16.58 -6.33 -15.98
C PHE A 412 16.59 -6.24 -17.51
N SER A 413 17.76 -6.09 -18.13
CA SER A 413 17.86 -6.02 -19.59
C SER A 413 17.34 -7.29 -20.28
N GLN A 414 17.47 -8.45 -19.63
CA GLN A 414 16.92 -9.71 -20.16
C GLN A 414 15.40 -9.78 -20.07
N ILE A 415 14.80 -9.14 -19.06
CA ILE A 415 13.34 -9.01 -18.96
C ILE A 415 12.84 -8.05 -20.04
N CYS A 416 13.45 -6.87 -20.19
CA CYS A 416 12.98 -5.84 -21.12
C CYS A 416 13.09 -6.24 -22.60
N ARG A 417 13.99 -7.17 -22.96
CA ARG A 417 14.08 -7.74 -24.32
C ARG A 417 12.91 -8.64 -24.70
N SER A 418 11.96 -8.86 -23.78
CA SER A 418 10.94 -9.91 -23.86
C SER A 418 9.50 -9.36 -23.74
N ASN A 419 9.26 -8.13 -24.19
CA ASN A 419 7.89 -7.57 -24.17
C ASN A 419 6.93 -8.56 -24.86
N SER A 420 5.92 -9.01 -24.09
CA SER A 420 4.84 -9.93 -24.49
C SER A 420 5.07 -11.45 -24.40
N ARG A 421 6.09 -11.96 -23.68
CA ARG A 421 6.23 -13.42 -23.48
C ARG A 421 5.50 -13.95 -22.23
N PRO A 422 4.94 -15.18 -22.25
CA PRO A 422 4.27 -15.74 -21.09
C PRO A 422 5.20 -15.92 -19.89
N GLN A 423 4.72 -15.64 -18.67
CA GLN A 423 5.50 -15.69 -17.43
C GLN A 423 6.14 -17.05 -17.13
N PHE A 424 5.56 -18.13 -17.66
CA PHE A 424 6.03 -19.51 -17.52
C PHE A 424 7.15 -19.89 -18.51
N LEU A 425 7.47 -19.03 -19.50
CA LEU A 425 8.50 -19.32 -20.47
C LEU A 425 9.87 -19.40 -19.78
N ARG A 426 10.63 -20.45 -20.10
CA ARG A 426 11.98 -20.68 -19.59
C ARG A 426 13.05 -20.16 -20.56
N PHE A 427 14.12 -19.59 -20.01
CA PHE A 427 15.27 -19.13 -20.78
C PHE A 427 16.58 -19.30 -19.99
N ARG A 428 17.72 -19.18 -20.67
CA ARG A 428 19.05 -19.25 -20.06
C ARG A 428 19.52 -17.85 -19.70
N LEU A 429 20.02 -17.68 -18.48
CA LEU A 429 20.71 -16.47 -18.08
C LEU A 429 22.02 -16.32 -18.86
N THR A 430 22.27 -15.11 -19.37
CA THR A 430 23.56 -14.74 -19.96
C THR A 430 24.71 -14.86 -18.97
N HIS A 431 25.94 -14.94 -19.49
CA HIS A 431 27.16 -14.96 -18.68
C HIS A 431 27.24 -13.74 -17.75
N ASP A 432 26.95 -12.54 -18.26
CA ASP A 432 27.02 -11.30 -17.49
C ASP A 432 26.01 -11.27 -16.35
N SER A 433 24.77 -11.73 -16.59
CA SER A 433 23.79 -11.86 -15.53
C SER A 433 24.13 -12.92 -14.48
N ARG A 434 24.83 -14.00 -14.85
CA ARG A 434 25.36 -14.94 -13.87
C ARG A 434 26.48 -14.31 -13.04
N ASN A 435 27.32 -13.47 -13.63
CA ASN A 435 28.36 -12.74 -12.89
C ASN A 435 27.75 -11.72 -11.91
N ASP A 436 26.72 -10.99 -12.34
CA ASP A 436 25.95 -10.11 -11.45
C ASP A 436 25.38 -10.88 -10.25
N LEU A 437 24.79 -12.06 -10.47
CA LEU A 437 24.28 -12.92 -9.39
C LEU A 437 25.40 -13.46 -8.48
N ARG A 438 26.58 -13.76 -9.02
CA ARG A 438 27.74 -14.16 -8.19
C ARG A 438 28.23 -13.02 -7.32
N TRP A 439 28.22 -11.79 -7.82
CA TRP A 439 28.52 -10.61 -7.01
C TRP A 439 27.52 -10.50 -5.86
N TRP A 440 26.22 -10.64 -6.13
CA TRP A 440 25.19 -10.63 -5.08
C TRP A 440 25.42 -11.74 -4.05
N LEU A 441 25.78 -12.95 -4.48
CA LEU A 441 26.07 -14.07 -3.58
C LEU A 441 27.27 -13.77 -2.68
N GLN A 442 28.35 -13.22 -3.23
CA GLN A 442 29.56 -12.86 -2.47
C GLN A 442 29.27 -11.72 -1.47
N PHE A 443 28.56 -10.68 -1.91
CA PHE A 443 28.18 -9.56 -1.05
C PHE A 443 27.25 -9.99 0.10
N LEU A 444 26.30 -10.88 -0.19
CA LEU A 444 25.37 -11.39 0.82
C LEU A 444 26.00 -12.44 1.74
N THR A 445 27.17 -13.01 1.42
CA THR A 445 27.87 -13.93 2.34
C THR A 445 28.92 -13.24 3.21
N SER A 446 29.44 -12.08 2.80
CA SER A 446 30.11 -11.15 3.71
C SER A 446 29.16 -10.57 4.75
#